data_AF-A0AAD7H1W2-F1
#
_entry.id   AF-A0AAD7H1W2-F1
#
_cell.length_a   1.000
_cell.length_b   1.000
_cell.length_c   1.000
_cell.angle_alpha   90.00
_cell.angle_beta   90.00
_cell.angle_gamma   90.00
#
_symmetry.space_group_name_H-M   'P 1'
#
loop_
_entity.id
_entity.type
_entity.pdbx_description
1 polymer ?
#
loop_
_entity_poly.entity_id
_entity_poly.type
_entity_poly.pdbx_seq_one_letter_code
_entity_poly.pdbx_strand_id
1 'polypeptide(L)'
;MEIGSPMAAMYLLGNPDCYKSHIYVNFAWRTYVTFVKKYWFLQLEAEARMGEDVPEDNVAIQSKEGEFMASSVVDDYAMRPAVYERVNLYEWIQCSQK
;
A
#
# COMPACT_ATOMS: atom_id res chain seq x y z
N MET A 1 -12.80 -4.91 34.92
CA MET A 1 -12.66 -5.20 33.47
C MET A 1 -13.79 -6.16 33.14
N GLU A 2 -14.88 -5.66 32.57
CA GLU A 2 -16.03 -6.50 32.20
C GLU A 2 -15.78 -7.03 30.78
N ILE A 3 -15.67 -8.35 30.67
CA ILE A 3 -15.46 -9.03 29.40
C ILE A 3 -16.82 -9.58 28.94
N GLY A 4 -17.18 -9.35 27.69
CA GLY A 4 -18.44 -9.87 27.15
C GLY A 4 -18.50 -11.40 27.22
N SER A 5 -19.69 -11.95 27.44
CA SER A 5 -19.93 -13.41 27.47
C SER A 5 -19.25 -14.20 26.32
N PRO A 6 -19.25 -13.71 25.05
CA PRO A 6 -18.54 -14.39 23.96
C PRO A 6 -17.02 -14.49 24.17
N MET A 7 -16.41 -13.43 24.70
CA MET A 7 -14.96 -13.38 24.95
C MET A 7 -14.58 -14.26 26.16
N ALA A 8 -15.43 -14.32 27.19
CA ALA A 8 -15.25 -15.23 28.32
C ALA A 8 -15.31 -16.71 27.86
N ALA A 9 -16.28 -17.06 27.02
CA ALA A 9 -16.40 -18.41 26.45
C ALA A 9 -15.18 -18.79 25.59
N MET A 10 -14.63 -17.85 24.81
CA MET A 10 -13.39 -18.05 24.03
C MET A 10 -12.19 -18.41 24.92
N TYR A 11 -11.99 -17.71 26.04
CA TYR A 11 -10.92 -18.03 26.97
C TYR A 11 -11.12 -19.37 27.68
N LEU A 12 -12.37 -19.68 28.07
CA LEU A 12 -12.70 -20.97 28.69
C LEU A 12 -12.44 -22.15 27.75
N LEU A 13 -12.61 -21.95 26.43
CA LEU A 13 -12.32 -22.94 25.40
C LEU A 13 -10.82 -23.00 25.02
N GLY A 14 -9.97 -22.14 25.60
CA GLY A 14 -8.53 -22.10 25.29
C GLY A 14 -8.22 -21.52 23.91
N ASN A 15 -9.14 -20.77 23.31
CA ASN A 15 -8.91 -20.17 22.00
C ASN A 15 -7.90 -19.01 22.10
N PRO A 16 -6.98 -18.87 21.13
CA PRO A 16 -6.06 -17.75 21.09
C PRO A 16 -6.80 -16.44 20.82
N ASP A 17 -6.40 -15.38 21.52
CA ASP A 17 -7.02 -14.04 21.47
C ASP A 17 -6.80 -13.28 20.15
N CYS A 18 -6.13 -13.91 19.18
CA CYS A 18 -5.95 -13.38 17.84
C CYS A 18 -5.72 -14.51 16.83
N TYR A 19 -6.24 -14.31 15.62
CA TYR A 19 -5.93 -15.17 14.49
C TYR A 19 -4.49 -14.93 14.04
N LYS A 20 -3.60 -15.90 14.28
CA LYS A 20 -2.18 -15.86 13.85
C LYS A 20 -1.89 -16.73 12.62
N SER A 21 -2.92 -17.27 11.98
CA SER A 21 -2.76 -18.18 10.85
C SER A 21 -2.15 -17.52 9.62
N HIS A 22 -2.27 -16.18 9.50
CA HIS A 22 -1.79 -15.42 8.35
C HIS A 22 -1.15 -14.12 8.81
N ILE A 23 -0.15 -13.67 8.04
CA ILE A 23 0.46 -12.35 8.19
C ILE A 23 0.04 -11.54 6.98
N TYR A 24 -0.58 -10.39 7.22
CA TYR A 24 -0.97 -9.47 6.17
C TYR A 24 0.09 -8.38 6.06
N VAL A 25 0.54 -8.14 4.83
CA VAL A 25 1.42 -7.01 4.52
C VAL A 25 0.58 -5.91 3.89
N ASN A 26 0.72 -4.69 4.42
CA ASN A 26 0.00 -3.55 3.87
C ASN A 26 0.51 -3.23 2.48
N PHE A 27 -0.40 -3.25 1.51
CA PHE A 27 -0.11 -2.85 0.14
C PHE A 27 -1.10 -1.80 -0.34
N ALA A 28 -0.59 -0.62 -0.67
CA ALA A 28 -1.37 0.49 -1.21
C ALA A 28 -1.72 0.27 -2.70
N TRP A 29 -2.37 -0.87 -3.03
CA TRP A 29 -2.66 -1.28 -4.40
C TRP A 29 -3.47 -0.24 -5.18
N ARG A 30 -4.47 0.38 -4.55
CA ARG A 30 -5.33 1.38 -5.20
C ARG A 30 -4.54 2.60 -5.67
N THR A 31 -3.67 3.12 -4.81
CA THR A 31 -2.74 4.23 -5.07
C THR A 31 -1.77 3.87 -6.19
N TYR A 32 -1.22 2.65 -6.19
CA TYR A 32 -0.39 2.17 -7.32
C TYR A 32 -1.13 2.13 -8.65
N VAL A 33 -2.32 1.52 -8.68
CA VAL A 33 -3.11 1.42 -9.91
C VAL A 33 -3.47 2.81 -10.41
N THR A 34 -3.80 3.76 -9.53
CA THR A 34 -4.01 5.17 -9.90
C THR A 34 -2.75 5.81 -10.48
N PHE A 35 -1.59 5.64 -9.85
CA PHE A 35 -0.30 6.15 -10.34
C PHE A 35 0.01 5.63 -11.75
N VAL A 36 -0.12 4.32 -11.92
CA VAL A 36 0.14 3.61 -13.17
C VAL A 36 -0.84 4.02 -14.27
N LYS A 37 -2.13 4.13 -13.94
CA LYS A 37 -3.15 4.67 -14.84
C LYS A 37 -2.81 6.09 -15.25
N LYS A 38 -2.48 6.99 -14.31
CA LYS A 38 -2.06 8.36 -14.62
C LYS A 38 -0.88 8.34 -15.60
N TYR A 39 0.17 7.57 -15.32
CA TYR A 39 1.34 7.48 -16.19
C TYR A 39 0.98 7.04 -17.61
N TRP A 40 0.24 5.93 -17.77
CA TRP A 40 -0.14 5.42 -19.08
C TRP A 40 -1.20 6.26 -19.80
N PHE A 41 -2.18 6.85 -19.10
CA PHE A 41 -3.19 7.72 -19.70
C PHE A 41 -2.61 9.08 -20.08
N LEU A 42 -1.65 9.63 -19.33
CA LEU A 42 -0.85 10.78 -19.76
C LEU A 42 -0.06 10.48 -21.04
N GLN A 43 0.31 9.22 -21.25
CA GLN A 43 1.06 8.75 -22.42
C GLN A 43 0.17 8.46 -23.63
N LEU A 44 -1.11 8.13 -23.43
CA LEU A 44 -2.05 7.75 -24.49
C LEU A 44 -3.02 8.88 -24.90
N GLU A 45 -3.62 9.60 -23.96
CA GLU A 45 -4.73 10.51 -24.25
C GLU A 45 -4.82 11.66 -23.23
N ALA A 46 -4.30 12.82 -23.60
CA ALA A 46 -4.67 14.09 -22.99
C ALA A 46 -6.15 14.49 -23.24
N GLU A 47 -6.97 13.64 -23.89
CA GLU A 47 -8.22 14.08 -24.53
C GLU A 47 -9.51 13.31 -24.16
N ALA A 48 -9.50 12.18 -23.42
CA ALA A 48 -10.71 11.34 -23.39
C ALA A 48 -11.56 11.30 -22.11
N ARG A 49 -11.05 11.51 -20.87
CA ARG A 49 -11.91 11.37 -19.67
C ARG A 49 -11.55 12.31 -18.51
N MET A 50 -11.96 13.56 -18.64
CA MET A 50 -12.31 14.41 -17.50
C MET A 50 -13.69 13.97 -17.00
N GLY A 51 -13.78 13.04 -16.04
CA GLY A 51 -15.10 12.63 -15.52
C GLY A 51 -15.16 11.50 -14.50
N GLU A 52 -14.08 10.77 -14.24
CA GLU A 52 -14.01 9.89 -13.06
C GLU A 52 -13.21 10.60 -11.97
N ASP A 53 -13.78 10.72 -10.76
CA ASP A 53 -13.10 11.17 -9.55
C ASP A 53 -11.85 10.31 -9.33
N VAL A 54 -10.73 10.72 -9.91
CA VAL A 54 -9.44 10.10 -9.64
C VAL A 54 -9.08 10.54 -8.23
N PRO A 55 -9.06 9.64 -7.24
CA PRO A 55 -8.72 10.04 -5.88
C PRO A 55 -7.32 10.66 -5.91
N GLU A 56 -7.22 11.90 -5.42
CA GLU A 56 -5.93 12.54 -5.21
C GLU A 56 -5.14 11.72 -4.20
N ASP A 57 -3.92 11.32 -4.58
CA ASP A 57 -3.01 10.67 -3.66
C ASP A 57 -2.35 11.73 -2.79
N ASN A 58 -2.55 11.62 -1.48
CA ASN A 58 -1.86 12.45 -0.51
C ASN A 58 -0.37 12.09 -0.52
N VAL A 59 0.47 13.05 -0.89
CA VAL A 59 1.93 12.93 -0.86
C VAL A 59 2.48 13.57 0.40
N ALA A 60 3.49 12.95 1.00
CA ALA A 60 4.24 13.53 2.11
C ALA A 60 5.39 14.37 1.53
N ILE A 61 5.50 15.63 1.94
CA ILE A 61 6.65 16.46 1.56
C ILE A 61 7.79 16.14 2.53
N GLN A 62 8.90 15.63 2.01
CA GLN A 62 10.14 15.41 2.74
C GLN A 62 11.17 16.44 2.30
N SER A 63 11.93 16.98 3.25
CA SER A 63 13.08 17.84 2.96
C SER A 63 14.37 17.09 3.24
N LYS A 64 15.26 17.02 2.24
CA LYS A 64 16.60 16.45 2.39
C LYS A 64 17.59 17.47 1.84
N GLU A 65 18.54 17.91 2.66
CA GLU A 65 19.59 18.87 2.28
C GLU A 65 19.08 20.20 1.68
N GLY A 66 17.87 20.63 2.07
CA GLY A 66 17.27 21.88 1.59
C GLY A 66 16.42 21.74 0.32
N GLU A 67 16.38 20.55 -0.28
CA GLU A 67 15.50 20.23 -1.40
C GLU A 67 14.22 19.56 -0.89
N PHE A 68 13.06 19.99 -1.40
CA PHE A 68 11.76 19.42 -1.06
C PHE A 68 11.37 18.37 -2.11
N MET A 69 11.16 17.13 -1.67
CA MET A 69 10.65 16.04 -2.50
C MET A 69 9.29 15.60 -2.00
N ALA A 70 8.34 15.44 -2.93
CA ALA A 70 7.12 14.71 -2.67
C ALA A 70 7.45 13.21 -2.62
N SER A 71 7.09 12.54 -1.54
CA SER A 71 7.22 11.11 -1.35
C SER A 71 5.84 10.48 -1.17
N SER A 72 5.55 9.49 -1.99
CA SER A 72 4.37 8.62 -1.91
C SER A 72 4.76 7.23 -1.42
N VAL A 73 3.81 6.54 -0.79
CA VAL A 73 3.94 5.12 -0.46
C VAL A 73 4.14 4.24 -1.70
N VAL A 74 3.80 4.75 -2.89
CA VAL A 74 4.02 4.06 -4.17
C VAL A 74 5.48 4.08 -4.60
N ASP A 75 6.22 5.12 -4.23
CA ASP A 75 7.59 5.32 -4.71
C ASP A 75 8.51 4.17 -4.28
N ASP A 76 8.25 3.60 -3.10
CA ASP A 76 8.98 2.47 -2.53
C ASP A 76 9.10 1.29 -3.52
N TYR A 77 8.04 1.01 -4.28
CA TYR A 77 7.99 -0.10 -5.23
C TYR A 77 7.88 0.30 -6.71
N ALA A 78 7.49 1.54 -7.00
CA ALA A 78 7.54 2.09 -8.35
C ALA A 78 8.96 2.42 -8.79
N MET A 79 9.80 2.92 -7.87
CA MET A 79 11.21 3.24 -8.11
C MET A 79 12.14 2.11 -7.67
N ARG A 80 11.67 0.87 -7.67
CA ARG A 80 12.46 -0.28 -7.21
C ARG A 80 13.71 -0.48 -8.08
N PRO A 81 14.85 -0.92 -7.51
CA PRO A 81 16.06 -1.17 -8.29
C PRO A 81 15.86 -2.18 -9.41
N ALA A 82 16.48 -1.96 -10.58
CA ALA A 82 16.37 -2.82 -11.76
C ALA A 82 16.81 -4.28 -11.50
N VAL A 83 17.66 -4.52 -10.49
CA VAL A 83 18.05 -5.88 -10.07
C VAL A 83 16.84 -6.74 -9.67
N TYR A 84 15.78 -6.10 -9.16
CA TYR A 84 14.53 -6.76 -8.75
C TYR A 84 13.45 -6.69 -9.82
N GLU A 85 13.77 -6.36 -11.07
CA GLU A 85 12.79 -6.29 -12.15
C GLU A 85 12.12 -7.65 -12.42
N ARG A 86 12.87 -8.74 -12.23
CA ARG A 86 12.36 -10.12 -12.36
C ARG A 86 11.47 -10.57 -11.20
N VAL A 87 11.51 -9.86 -10.08
CA VAL A 87 10.68 -10.15 -8.91
C VAL A 87 9.33 -9.47 -9.14
N ASN A 88 8.25 -10.23 -9.05
CA ASN A 88 6.93 -9.64 -9.18
C ASN A 88 6.63 -8.75 -7.96
N LEU A 89 5.69 -7.82 -8.12
CA LEU A 89 5.42 -6.81 -7.09
C LEU A 89 4.93 -7.45 -5.77
N TYR A 90 4.18 -8.56 -5.85
CA TYR A 90 3.67 -9.27 -4.67
C TYR A 90 4.80 -9.85 -3.81
N GLU A 91 5.75 -10.56 -4.44
CA GLU A 91 6.93 -11.11 -3.76
C GLU A 91 7.80 -10.00 -3.17
N TRP A 92 7.96 -8.89 -3.90
CA TRP A 92 8.73 -7.76 -3.42
C TRP A 92 8.12 -7.18 -2.14
N ILE A 93 6.81 -6.94 -2.12
CA ILE A 93 6.11 -6.36 -0.96
C ILE A 93 6.21 -7.27 0.27
N GLN A 94 6.14 -8.60 0.07
CA GLN A 94 6.25 -9.54 1.17
C GLN A 94 7.62 -9.54 1.85
N CYS A 95 8.67 -9.23 1.09
CA CYS A 95 10.05 -9.24 1.59
C CYS A 95 10.60 -7.83 1.88
N SER A 96 9.99 -6.78 1.35
CA SER A 96 10.44 -5.40 1.55
C SER A 96 10.19 -4.96 2.99
N GLN A 97 11.25 -4.55 3.68
CA GLN A 97 11.18 -3.87 4.96
C GLN A 97 11.71 -2.44 4.77
N LYS A 98 11.04 -1.47 5.39
CA LYS A 98 11.46 -0.06 5.40
C LYS A 98 12.66 0.17 6.30
#